data_AF-A0A2A2R4J5-F1
#
_entry.id   AF-A0A2A2R4J5-F1
#
_cell.length_a   1.000
_cell.length_b   1.000
_cell.length_c   1.000
_cell.angle_alpha   90.00
_cell.angle_beta   90.00
_cell.angle_gamma   90.00
#
_symmetry.space_group_name_H-M   'P 1'
#
loop_
_entity.id
_entity.type
_entity.pdbx_description
1 polymer ?
#
loop_
_entity_poly.entity_id
_entity_poly.type
_entity_poly.pdbx_seq_one_letter_code
_entity_poly.pdbx_strand_id
1 'polypeptide(L)'
;MNGWRVVSPVKPNKRKRKIMSHLLTLLAASAFLGTAVLAAESGHSHKTIAGPKGGKILESTPLHAEFFVQADRKVSVTFYDADMKPVAPSTQKLKVIAEAKPDKATLEFEKMNDAFISKTTLPEGNGYRVVVQIKTDTSAKPQNFRIDYIPAICNGCKRAEYACTCEHAE
;
A
#
# COMPACT_ATOMS: atom_id res chain seq x y z
N MET A 1 4.05 30.50 62.60
CA MET A 1 4.44 29.76 63.81
C MET A 1 3.21 29.06 64.34
N ASN A 2 3.30 27.73 64.55
CA ASN A 2 2.37 26.87 65.31
C ASN A 2 1.10 26.47 64.53
N GLY A 3 0.76 25.22 64.28
CA GLY A 3 1.36 23.93 64.63
C GLY A 3 0.49 22.82 64.02
N TRP A 4 1.14 21.77 63.52
CA TRP A 4 0.49 20.53 63.06
C TRP A 4 0.00 19.69 64.25
N ARG A 5 -1.15 19.01 64.08
CA ARG A 5 -1.44 17.61 64.50
C ARG A 5 -2.77 17.16 63.85
N VAL A 6 -2.78 16.25 62.87
CA VAL A 6 -2.79 14.76 62.94
C VAL A 6 -4.22 14.16 63.03
N VAL A 7 -4.66 13.72 61.84
CA VAL A 7 -5.51 12.59 61.39
C VAL A 7 -6.62 11.99 62.29
N SER A 8 -7.73 11.66 61.63
CA SER A 8 -8.51 10.43 61.91
C SER A 8 -8.96 9.80 60.58
N PRO A 9 -8.65 8.52 60.30
CA PRO A 9 -9.12 7.82 59.11
C PRO A 9 -10.55 7.28 59.31
N VAL A 10 -11.45 7.54 58.35
CA VAL A 10 -12.78 6.92 58.30
C VAL A 10 -12.68 5.51 57.69
N LYS A 11 -13.35 4.56 58.35
CA LYS A 11 -13.30 3.10 58.20
C LYS A 11 -13.56 2.57 56.78
N PRO A 12 -12.92 1.43 56.40
CA PRO A 12 -13.25 0.68 55.19
C PRO A 12 -14.56 -0.12 55.34
N ASN A 13 -15.39 -0.09 54.29
CA ASN A 13 -16.65 -0.84 54.21
C ASN A 13 -16.39 -2.30 53.77
N LYS A 14 -16.60 -3.24 54.68
CA LYS A 14 -16.57 -4.69 54.40
C LYS A 14 -17.92 -5.15 53.86
N ARG A 15 -18.03 -5.37 52.55
CA ARG A 15 -19.07 -6.28 52.01
C ARG A 15 -18.46 -7.62 51.64
N LYS A 16 -18.65 -8.57 52.55
CA LYS A 16 -18.50 -10.01 52.33
C LYS A 16 -19.52 -10.45 51.26
N ARG A 17 -19.06 -11.09 50.19
CA ARG A 17 -19.89 -12.03 49.40
C ARG A 17 -19.09 -13.30 49.13
N LYS A 18 -19.29 -14.24 50.06
CA LYS A 18 -19.38 -15.70 49.93
C LYS A 18 -18.49 -16.36 48.86
N ILE A 19 -17.37 -16.90 49.34
CA ILE A 19 -16.65 -18.02 48.73
C ILE A 19 -17.50 -19.28 48.98
N MET A 20 -17.80 -20.04 47.92
CA MET A 20 -18.34 -21.40 47.99
C MET A 20 -17.58 -22.17 46.89
N SER A 21 -16.47 -22.80 47.26
CA SER A 21 -16.37 -24.21 47.68
C SER A 21 -16.30 -25.15 46.49
N HIS A 22 -15.05 -25.56 46.20
CA HIS A 22 -14.59 -26.88 45.79
C HIS A 22 -15.57 -27.76 45.00
N LEU A 23 -15.16 -28.15 43.78
CA LEU A 23 -14.95 -29.56 43.50
C LEU A 23 -13.98 -29.71 42.33
N LEU A 24 -12.83 -30.30 42.64
CA LEU A 24 -11.78 -30.72 41.73
C LEU A 24 -11.88 -32.24 41.67
N THR A 25 -12.26 -32.81 40.54
CA THR A 25 -12.08 -34.24 40.25
C THR A 25 -11.91 -34.48 38.76
N LEU A 26 -10.95 -35.36 38.49
CA LEU A 26 -10.21 -35.61 37.26
C LEU A 26 -10.89 -36.62 36.32
N LEU A 27 -10.50 -36.51 35.04
CA LEU A 27 -10.24 -37.58 34.04
C LEU A 27 -11.39 -38.49 33.58
N ALA A 28 -11.69 -38.43 32.27
CA ALA A 28 -11.68 -39.60 31.39
C ALA A 28 -11.66 -39.20 29.90
N ALA A 29 -10.92 -40.00 29.12
CA ALA A 29 -10.52 -39.85 27.73
C ALA A 29 -11.66 -39.68 26.70
N SER A 30 -11.40 -38.88 25.66
CA SER A 30 -12.13 -38.96 24.39
C SER A 30 -11.19 -38.78 23.19
N ALA A 31 -10.97 -39.92 22.53
CA ALA A 31 -10.57 -40.18 21.15
C ALA A 31 -9.93 -39.06 20.30
N PHE A 32 -8.72 -39.35 19.82
CA PHE A 32 -8.14 -38.76 18.61
C PHE A 32 -9.06 -39.02 17.40
N LEU A 33 -9.73 -37.97 16.91
CA LEU A 33 -10.17 -37.86 15.53
C LEU A 33 -9.26 -36.83 14.87
N GLY A 34 -8.33 -37.31 14.05
CA GLY A 34 -7.46 -36.46 13.25
C GLY A 34 -8.30 -35.68 12.24
N THR A 35 -8.63 -34.43 12.57
CA THR A 35 -8.99 -33.43 11.56
C THR A 35 -7.72 -33.10 10.79
N ALA A 36 -7.64 -33.56 9.55
CA ALA A 36 -6.74 -32.98 8.56
C ALA A 36 -7.07 -31.49 8.48
N VAL A 37 -6.24 -30.66 9.10
CA VAL A 37 -6.21 -29.24 8.80
C VAL A 37 -5.70 -29.17 7.37
N LEU A 38 -6.63 -29.06 6.42
CA LEU A 38 -6.34 -28.43 5.14
C LEU A 38 -5.82 -27.05 5.51
N ALA A 39 -4.50 -26.91 5.54
CA ALA A 39 -3.88 -25.63 5.31
C ALA A 39 -4.47 -25.18 3.98
N ALA A 40 -5.40 -24.24 4.02
CA ALA A 40 -5.71 -23.45 2.85
C ALA A 40 -4.35 -22.85 2.47
N GLU A 41 -3.73 -23.42 1.44
CA GLU A 41 -2.75 -22.69 0.66
C GLU A 41 -3.51 -21.44 0.24
N SER A 42 -3.23 -20.33 0.92
CA SER A 42 -3.48 -19.00 0.41
C SER A 42 -2.67 -18.91 -0.87
N GLY A 43 -3.21 -19.48 -1.95
CA GLY A 43 -2.73 -19.24 -3.30
C GLY A 43 -2.73 -17.75 -3.43
N HIS A 44 -1.53 -17.17 -3.49
CA HIS A 44 -1.34 -15.74 -3.67
C HIS A 44 -1.80 -15.40 -5.08
N SER A 45 -3.12 -15.33 -5.27
CA SER A 45 -3.73 -14.71 -6.43
C SER A 45 -3.45 -13.22 -6.26
N HIS A 46 -2.28 -12.78 -6.75
CA HIS A 46 -1.94 -11.38 -6.89
C HIS A 46 -2.84 -10.79 -7.98
N LYS A 47 -4.13 -10.64 -7.67
CA LYS A 47 -5.04 -9.95 -8.56
C LYS A 47 -4.52 -8.52 -8.69
N THR A 48 -4.00 -8.19 -9.88
CA THR A 48 -3.43 -6.88 -10.15
C THR A 48 -4.50 -5.82 -9.90
N ILE A 49 -4.29 -4.99 -8.87
CA ILE A 49 -5.25 -3.96 -8.50
C ILE A 49 -5.20 -2.87 -9.57
N ALA A 50 -6.36 -2.55 -10.12
CA ALA A 50 -6.51 -1.47 -11.07
C ALA A 50 -6.33 -0.12 -10.35
N GLY A 51 -5.53 0.77 -10.93
CA GLY A 51 -5.39 2.13 -10.44
C GLY A 51 -6.68 2.95 -10.56
N PRO A 52 -7.06 3.75 -9.53
CA PRO A 52 -8.29 4.55 -9.54
C PRO A 52 -8.42 5.52 -10.72
N LYS A 53 -7.30 6.04 -11.24
CA LYS A 53 -7.26 6.98 -12.37
C LYS A 53 -7.13 6.29 -13.73
N GLY A 54 -7.06 4.96 -13.77
CA GLY A 54 -6.83 4.22 -15.02
C GLY A 54 -5.36 3.82 -15.25
N GLY A 55 -4.46 4.16 -14.32
CA GLY A 55 -3.03 3.88 -14.40
C GLY A 55 -2.62 2.50 -13.87
N LYS A 56 -1.30 2.25 -13.88
CA LYS A 56 -0.68 1.05 -13.34
C LYS A 56 -0.36 1.24 -11.86
N ILE A 57 -0.80 0.33 -11.01
CA ILE A 57 -0.37 0.30 -9.60
C ILE A 57 1.03 -0.28 -9.49
N LEU A 58 1.88 0.45 -8.77
CA LEU A 58 3.23 0.10 -8.36
C LEU A 58 3.19 -0.16 -6.85
N GLU A 59 3.56 -1.38 -6.45
CA GLU A 59 3.58 -1.80 -5.05
C GLU A 59 4.81 -1.21 -4.33
N SER A 60 4.75 0.08 -3.98
CA SER A 60 5.85 0.87 -3.43
C SER A 60 5.81 0.99 -1.90
N THR A 61 6.13 -0.08 -1.17
CA THR A 61 6.00 -0.15 0.30
C THR A 61 6.58 1.06 1.05
N PRO A 62 5.85 1.66 2.01
CA PRO A 62 4.56 1.22 2.54
C PRO A 62 3.32 1.73 1.78
N LEU A 63 3.50 2.43 0.65
CA LEU A 63 2.41 3.03 -0.12
C LEU A 63 2.19 2.25 -1.42
N HIS A 64 1.04 2.45 -2.05
CA HIS A 64 0.90 2.16 -3.47
C HIS A 64 1.18 3.44 -4.25
N ALA A 65 1.70 3.33 -5.47
CA ALA A 65 1.81 4.47 -6.38
C ALA A 65 1.12 4.13 -7.69
N GLU A 66 0.24 4.98 -8.18
CA GLU A 66 -0.34 4.83 -9.51
C GLU A 66 0.45 5.66 -10.51
N PHE A 67 1.04 5.00 -11.50
CA PHE A 67 1.58 5.64 -12.69
C PHE A 67 0.47 5.79 -13.74
N PHE A 68 0.12 7.03 -14.08
CA PHE A 68 -0.93 7.35 -15.05
C PHE A 68 -0.43 8.33 -16.10
N VAL A 69 -0.69 8.03 -17.38
CA VAL A 69 -0.42 8.94 -18.50
C VAL A 69 -1.71 9.63 -18.86
N GLN A 70 -1.73 10.96 -18.70
CA GLN A 70 -2.88 11.81 -18.97
C GLN A 70 -3.13 11.96 -20.48
N ALA A 71 -4.29 12.51 -20.84
CA ALA A 71 -4.66 12.73 -22.24
C ALA A 71 -3.66 13.63 -23.01
N ASP A 72 -3.01 14.57 -22.32
CA ASP A 72 -1.95 15.44 -22.86
C ASP A 72 -0.55 14.80 -22.86
N ARG A 73 -0.46 13.50 -22.54
CA ARG A 73 0.77 12.71 -22.37
C ARG A 73 1.66 13.14 -21.19
N LYS A 74 1.19 14.00 -20.28
CA LYS A 74 1.89 14.20 -19.00
C LYS A 74 1.70 13.00 -18.10
N VAL A 75 2.71 12.68 -17.31
CA VAL A 75 2.66 11.64 -16.29
C VAL A 75 2.12 12.23 -15.00
N SER A 76 1.14 11.57 -14.41
CA SER A 76 0.70 11.74 -13.03
C SER A 76 1.17 10.55 -12.21
N VAL A 77 1.76 10.81 -11.03
CA VAL A 77 2.02 9.79 -10.02
C VAL A 77 1.31 10.16 -8.73
N THR A 78 0.31 9.36 -8.35
CA THR A 78 -0.48 9.53 -7.13
C THR A 78 -0.12 8.42 -6.15
N PHE A 79 0.14 8.78 -4.90
CA PHE A 79 0.39 7.80 -3.84
C PHE A 79 -0.92 7.44 -3.15
N TYR A 80 -1.04 6.18 -2.71
CA TYR A 80 -2.19 5.70 -1.96
C TYR A 80 -1.73 4.94 -0.72
N ASP A 81 -2.52 5.00 0.35
CA ASP A 81 -2.35 4.14 1.51
C ASP A 81 -2.87 2.71 1.25
N ALA A 82 -2.82 1.85 2.28
CA ALA A 82 -3.28 0.47 2.20
C ALA A 82 -4.79 0.34 1.90
N ASP A 83 -5.59 1.38 2.19
CA ASP A 83 -7.03 1.44 1.89
C ASP A 83 -7.31 2.01 0.49
N MET A 84 -6.27 2.22 -0.33
CA MET A 84 -6.36 2.89 -1.63
C MET A 84 -6.87 4.34 -1.56
N LYS A 85 -6.64 5.05 -0.43
CA LYS A 85 -6.94 6.48 -0.30
C LYS A 85 -5.73 7.33 -0.70
N PRO A 86 -5.92 8.43 -1.45
CA PRO A 86 -4.82 9.23 -1.94
C PRO A 86 -4.04 9.90 -0.79
N VAL A 87 -2.72 9.90 -0.91
CA VAL A 87 -1.76 10.52 0.03
C VAL A 87 -1.04 11.65 -0.70
N ALA A 88 -1.15 12.87 -0.16
CA ALA A 88 -0.57 14.05 -0.77
C ALA A 88 0.98 14.00 -0.82
N PRO A 89 1.61 14.50 -1.90
CA PRO A 89 3.06 14.60 -2.03
C PRO A 89 3.77 15.38 -0.90
N SER A 90 4.58 14.70 -0.10
CA SER A 90 5.36 15.24 1.01
C SER A 90 6.86 15.00 0.84
N THR A 91 7.45 14.05 1.55
CA THR A 91 8.89 13.76 1.57
C THR A 91 9.35 12.79 0.49
N GLN A 92 8.43 12.24 -0.29
CA GLN A 92 8.74 11.27 -1.34
C GLN A 92 9.62 11.92 -2.41
N LYS A 93 10.55 11.14 -2.97
CA LYS A 93 11.29 11.49 -4.18
C LYS A 93 10.86 10.58 -5.31
N LEU A 94 10.55 11.20 -6.44
CA LEU A 94 10.14 10.52 -7.67
C LEU A 94 11.14 10.83 -8.78
N LYS A 95 11.59 9.79 -9.49
CA LYS A 95 12.34 9.92 -10.73
C LYS A 95 11.72 9.01 -11.77
N VAL A 96 11.32 9.58 -12.91
CA VAL A 96 10.78 8.81 -14.04
C VAL A 96 11.68 9.01 -15.24
N ILE A 97 12.11 7.91 -15.85
CA ILE A 97 12.99 7.90 -17.03
C ILE A 97 12.29 7.13 -18.14
N ALA A 98 11.99 7.79 -19.24
CA ALA A 98 11.52 7.14 -20.47
C ALA A 98 12.73 6.75 -21.33
N GLU A 99 12.90 5.45 -21.55
CA GLU A 99 13.97 4.87 -22.39
C GLU A 99 13.55 4.81 -23.87
N ALA A 100 13.01 5.92 -24.40
CA ALA A 100 12.70 6.06 -25.81
C ALA A 100 13.98 6.11 -26.67
N LYS A 101 13.85 5.90 -27.98
CA LYS A 101 14.96 6.05 -28.94
C LYS A 101 14.83 7.41 -29.65
N PRO A 102 15.94 8.08 -30.01
CA PRO A 102 17.34 7.65 -29.84
C PRO A 102 17.87 7.81 -28.40
N ASP A 103 17.26 8.70 -27.61
CA ASP A 103 17.76 9.10 -26.29
C ASP A 103 16.73 8.93 -25.18
N LYS A 104 17.24 8.74 -23.95
CA LYS A 104 16.41 8.67 -22.74
C LYS A 104 15.98 10.05 -22.28
N ALA A 105 14.73 10.20 -21.86
CA ALA A 105 14.21 11.42 -21.25
C ALA A 105 13.96 11.21 -19.75
N THR A 106 14.57 12.04 -18.90
CA THR A 106 14.20 12.10 -17.47
C THR A 106 13.13 13.17 -17.28
N LEU A 107 12.01 12.81 -16.66
CA LEU A 107 10.91 13.73 -16.40
C LEU A 107 11.11 14.46 -15.08
N GLU A 108 10.89 15.77 -15.09
CA GLU A 108 10.76 16.57 -13.88
C GLU A 108 9.30 16.64 -13.45
N PHE A 109 9.06 16.71 -12.14
CA PHE A 109 7.73 16.75 -11.56
C PHE A 109 7.54 17.97 -10.68
N GLU A 110 6.30 18.44 -10.66
CA GLU A 110 5.77 19.40 -9.69
C GLU A 110 4.67 18.74 -8.86
N LYS A 111 4.46 19.24 -7.64
CA LYS A 111 3.40 18.77 -6.78
C LYS A 111 2.13 19.56 -7.10
N MET A 112 1.07 18.87 -7.47
CA MET A 112 -0.26 19.46 -7.68
C MET A 112 -1.30 18.61 -7.00
N ASN A 113 -2.03 19.20 -6.06
CA ASN A 113 -3.05 18.51 -5.26
C ASN A 113 -2.48 17.25 -4.57
N ASP A 114 -3.00 16.08 -4.92
CA ASP A 114 -2.66 14.76 -4.42
C ASP A 114 -1.66 14.00 -5.32
N ALA A 115 -1.05 14.66 -6.31
CA ALA A 115 -0.20 14.01 -7.30
C ALA A 115 1.11 14.76 -7.59
N PHE A 116 2.11 13.99 -8.03
CA PHE A 116 3.23 14.52 -8.79
C PHE A 116 2.85 14.55 -10.26
N ILE A 117 2.90 15.72 -10.90
CA ILE A 117 2.60 15.88 -12.33
C ILE A 117 3.87 16.25 -13.07
N SER A 118 4.14 15.60 -14.20
CA SER A 118 5.33 15.91 -14.99
C SER A 118 5.19 17.28 -15.66
N LYS A 119 6.28 18.06 -15.65
CA LYS A 119 6.32 19.37 -16.31
C LYS A 119 6.29 19.23 -17.84
N THR A 120 6.92 18.17 -18.35
CA THR A 120 6.99 17.82 -19.77
C THR A 120 6.18 16.57 -20.07
N THR A 121 5.82 16.38 -21.34
CA THR A 121 5.15 15.16 -21.82
C THR A 121 6.13 14.01 -21.95
N LEU A 122 5.61 12.77 -21.94
CA LEU A 122 6.39 11.63 -22.41
C LEU A 122 6.88 11.82 -23.86
N PRO A 123 8.04 11.25 -24.22
CA PRO A 123 8.50 11.18 -25.60
C PRO A 123 7.46 10.53 -26.52
N GLU A 124 7.48 10.91 -27.79
CA GLU A 124 6.60 10.32 -28.79
C GLU A 124 6.93 8.84 -29.03
N GLY A 125 5.97 8.12 -29.61
CA GLY A 125 6.07 6.69 -29.86
C GLY A 125 5.55 5.82 -28.71
N ASN A 126 5.79 4.52 -28.83
CA ASN A 126 5.34 3.48 -27.91
C ASN A 126 6.36 2.33 -27.87
N GLY A 127 6.10 1.33 -27.02
CA GLY A 127 6.93 0.13 -26.91
C GLY A 127 8.29 0.37 -26.25
N TYR A 128 8.52 1.56 -25.70
CA TYR A 128 9.70 1.86 -24.90
C TYR A 128 9.43 1.64 -23.43
N ARG A 129 10.51 1.48 -22.65
CA ARG A 129 10.40 1.26 -21.22
C ARG A 129 10.40 2.56 -20.44
N VAL A 130 9.52 2.66 -19.46
CA VAL A 130 9.52 3.70 -18.44
C VAL A 130 10.02 3.11 -17.14
N VAL A 131 11.12 3.67 -16.63
CA VAL A 131 11.67 3.32 -15.32
C VAL A 131 11.16 4.34 -14.30
N VAL A 132 10.39 3.87 -13.33
CA VAL A 132 9.87 4.67 -12.22
C VAL A 132 10.66 4.32 -10.97
N GLN A 133 11.40 5.27 -10.43
CA GLN A 133 12.12 5.12 -9.18
C GLN A 133 11.46 5.96 -8.09
N ILE A 134 11.07 5.30 -7.01
CA ILE A 134 10.39 5.90 -5.87
C ILE A 134 11.25 5.75 -4.62
N LYS A 135 11.38 6.85 -3.88
CA LYS A 135 11.77 6.82 -2.46
C LYS A 135 10.62 7.40 -1.66
N THR A 136 10.15 6.69 -0.66
CA THR A 136 9.02 7.11 0.19
C THR A 136 9.41 8.22 1.17
N ASP A 137 10.71 8.36 1.45
CA ASP A 137 11.30 9.50 2.15
C ASP A 137 12.75 9.76 1.65
N THR A 138 13.43 10.74 2.23
CA THR A 138 14.79 11.13 1.82
C THR A 138 15.87 10.08 2.08
N SER A 139 15.64 9.21 3.06
CA SER A 139 16.57 8.18 3.57
C SER A 139 16.20 6.77 3.10
N ALA A 140 14.98 6.58 2.58
CA ALA A 140 14.51 5.32 2.05
C ALA A 140 15.36 4.83 0.86
N LYS A 141 15.52 3.49 0.80
CA LYS A 141 16.10 2.83 -0.37
C LYS A 141 15.17 3.05 -1.58
N PRO A 142 15.73 3.32 -2.77
CA PRO A 142 14.94 3.46 -3.98
C PRO A 142 14.30 2.12 -4.38
N GLN A 143 13.01 2.17 -4.67
CA GLN A 143 12.25 1.09 -5.27
C GLN A 143 12.12 1.38 -6.76
N ASN A 144 12.50 0.43 -7.62
CA ASN A 144 12.55 0.63 -9.08
C ASN A 144 11.49 -0.24 -9.75
N PHE A 145 10.62 0.41 -10.50
CA PHE A 145 9.57 -0.23 -11.29
C PHE A 145 9.85 0.00 -12.77
N ARG A 146 9.53 -0.99 -13.58
CA ARG A 146 9.76 -1.00 -15.02
C ARG A 146 8.42 -1.24 -15.69
N ILE A 147 8.00 -0.31 -16.53
CA ILE A 147 6.71 -0.29 -17.21
C ILE A 147 6.99 -0.27 -18.71
N ASP A 148 6.51 -1.25 -19.45
CA ASP A 148 6.53 -1.20 -20.90
C ASP A 148 5.39 -0.30 -21.37
N TYR A 149 5.74 0.84 -21.96
CA TYR A 149 4.77 1.86 -22.32
C TYR A 149 4.12 1.55 -23.66
N ILE A 150 2.96 0.90 -23.58
CA ILE A 150 2.07 0.65 -24.71
C ILE A 150 0.75 1.38 -24.44
N PRO A 151 0.45 2.49 -25.14
CA PRO A 151 -0.76 3.27 -24.93
C PRO A 151 -1.99 2.71 -25.66
N ALA A 152 -1.82 1.63 -26.43
CA ALA A 152 -2.93 0.93 -27.06
C ALA A 152 -3.93 0.44 -25.98
N ILE A 153 -5.20 0.37 -26.33
CA ILE A 153 -6.24 -0.07 -25.39
C ILE A 153 -6.34 -1.59 -25.41
N CYS A 154 -6.19 -2.20 -24.23
CA CYS A 154 -6.41 -3.61 -24.01
C CYS A 154 -7.87 -3.98 -24.29
N ASN A 155 -8.07 -5.00 -25.14
CA ASN A 155 -9.42 -5.47 -25.47
C ASN A 155 -10.15 -6.13 -24.31
N GLY A 156 -9.42 -6.67 -23.32
CA GLY A 156 -9.98 -7.28 -22.12
C GLY A 156 -10.45 -6.23 -21.11
N CYS A 157 -9.49 -5.57 -20.43
CA CYS A 157 -9.80 -4.64 -19.33
C CYS A 157 -10.11 -3.20 -19.77
N LYS A 158 -10.02 -2.87 -21.06
CA LYS A 158 -10.29 -1.52 -21.63
C LYS A 158 -9.39 -0.40 -21.08
N ARG A 159 -8.25 -0.76 -20.50
CA ARG A 159 -7.20 0.17 -20.05
C ARG A 159 -6.09 0.24 -21.09
N ALA A 160 -5.24 1.25 -21.02
CA ALA A 160 -4.00 1.22 -21.79
C ALA A 160 -3.18 -0.03 -21.41
N GLU A 161 -2.51 -0.66 -22.37
CA GLU A 161 -1.77 -1.91 -22.15
C GLU A 161 -0.69 -1.77 -21.08
N TYR A 162 -0.04 -0.60 -20.95
CA TYR A 162 0.91 -0.32 -19.85
C TYR A 162 0.29 -0.44 -18.44
N ALA A 163 -1.04 -0.32 -18.34
CA ALA A 163 -1.85 -0.39 -17.13
C ALA A 163 -2.83 -1.58 -17.16
N CYS A 164 -2.57 -2.58 -18.00
CA CYS A 164 -3.39 -3.77 -18.11
C CYS A 164 -3.43 -4.53 -16.78
N THR A 165 -4.57 -5.15 -16.49
CA THR A 165 -4.84 -5.95 -15.28
C THR A 165 -5.35 -7.36 -15.61
N CYS A 166 -5.34 -7.71 -16.90
CA CYS A 166 -5.65 -9.06 -17.35
C CYS A 166 -4.46 -9.99 -17.07
N GLU A 167 -4.70 -11.29 -17.01
CA GLU A 167 -3.65 -12.30 -16.79
C GLU A 167 -2.59 -12.34 -17.91
N HIS A 168 -2.91 -11.87 -19.12
CA HIS A 168 -1.97 -11.79 -20.24
C HIS A 168 -1.03 -10.58 -20.19
N ALA A 169 -1.10 -9.77 -19.14
CA ALA A 169 -0.26 -8.59 -18.94
C ALA A 169 1.13 -8.93 -18.37
N GLU A 170 1.38 -10.21 -18.05
CA GLU A 170 2.64 -10.73 -17.49
C GLU A 170 3.61 -11.26 -18.56
#